data_AF-H5WW41-F1
#
_entry.id   AF-H5WW41-F1
#
_cell.length_a   1.000
_cell.length_b   1.000
_cell.length_c   1.000
_cell.angle_alpha   90.00
_cell.angle_beta   90.00
_cell.angle_gamma   90.00
#
_symmetry.space_group_name_H-M   'P 1'
#
loop_
_entity.id
_entity.type
_entity.pdbx_description
1 polymer ?
#
loop_
_entity_poly.entity_id
_entity_poly.type
_entity_poly.pdbx_seq_one_letter_code
_entity_poly.pdbx_strand_id
1 'polypeptide(L)'
;MIFVLEMPEAAPAHVWFAFDGDDLRAKVAASNGPPDCAMHLWPDEMSAVLDFENDRFPLWQGPGWKARLALREQLIATEALADG
;
A
#
# COMPACT_ATOMS: atom_id res chain seq x y z
N MET A 1 -7.94 1.48 -8.77
CA MET A 1 -7.43 0.51 -7.79
C MET A 1 -6.73 1.29 -6.70
N ILE A 2 -7.18 1.13 -5.46
CA ILE A 2 -6.67 1.81 -4.27
C ILE A 2 -5.54 0.96 -3.69
N PHE A 3 -4.41 1.56 -3.32
CA PHE A 3 -3.33 0.89 -2.61
C PHE A 3 -3.32 1.30 -1.15
N VAL A 4 -3.08 0.34 -0.27
CA VAL A 4 -3.05 0.53 1.18
C VAL A 4 -1.74 0.01 1.71
N LEU A 5 -0.92 0.91 2.26
CA LEU A 5 0.27 0.57 3.01
C LEU A 5 -0.05 0.48 4.50
N GLU A 6 0.31 -0.63 5.11
CA GLU A 6 0.27 -0.85 6.55
C GLU A 6 1.69 -0.92 7.11
N MET A 7 1.94 -0.21 8.21
CA MET A 7 3.24 -0.15 8.87
C MET A 7 3.12 -0.56 10.34
N PRO A 8 2.95 -1.87 10.62
CA PRO A 8 2.95 -2.39 11.98
C PRO A 8 4.34 -2.24 12.62
N GLU A 9 4.40 -1.90 13.91
CA GLU A 9 5.67 -1.80 14.63
C GLU A 9 6.35 -3.18 14.81
N ALA A 10 5.54 -4.23 15.00
CA ALA A 10 6.01 -5.58 15.28
C ALA A 10 6.19 -6.48 14.05
N ALA A 11 5.91 -5.99 12.83
CA ALA A 11 5.96 -6.79 11.60
C ALA A 11 6.49 -5.97 10.41
N PRO A 12 6.87 -6.61 9.30
CA PRO A 12 7.22 -5.88 8.08
C PRO A 12 6.07 -5.03 7.57
N ALA A 13 6.42 -3.88 6.97
CA ALA A 13 5.46 -3.11 6.18
C ALA A 13 4.95 -3.99 5.03
N HIS A 14 3.66 -3.87 4.72
CA HIS A 14 3.07 -4.55 3.59
C HIS A 14 2.08 -3.64 2.88
N VAL A 15 1.94 -3.85 1.57
CA VAL A 15 0.97 -3.13 0.74
C VAL A 15 0.02 -4.14 0.15
N TRP A 16 -1.25 -3.80 0.13
CA TRP A 16 -2.30 -4.52 -0.57
C TRP A 16 -3.17 -3.54 -1.35
N PHE A 17 -4.06 -4.05 -2.18
CA PHE A 17 -4.94 -3.20 -2.98
C PHE A 17 -6.41 -3.55 -2.81
N ALA A 18 -7.26 -2.56 -3.08
CA ALA A 18 -8.69 -2.72 -3.29
C ALA A 18 -9.08 -2.20 -4.68
N PHE A 19 -10.07 -2.81 -5.33
CA PHE A 19 -10.50 -2.35 -6.65
C PHE A 19 -11.16 -0.96 -6.58
N ASP A 20 -12.01 -0.78 -5.57
CA ASP A 20 -12.75 0.44 -5.29
C ASP A 20 -13.01 0.61 -3.77
N GLY A 21 -13.80 1.61 -3.40
CA GLY A 21 -14.12 1.89 -2.00
C GLY A 21 -15.00 0.84 -1.33
N ASP A 22 -15.81 0.08 -2.07
CA ASP A 22 -16.63 -1.01 -1.51
C ASP A 22 -15.77 -2.24 -1.22
N ASP A 23 -14.88 -2.61 -2.15
CA ASP A 23 -13.89 -3.67 -1.92
C ASP A 23 -12.96 -3.33 -0.75
N LEU A 24 -12.56 -2.06 -0.63
CA LEU A 24 -11.77 -1.59 0.52
C LEU A 24 -12.52 -1.81 1.83
N ARG A 25 -13.78 -1.38 1.90
CA ARG A 25 -14.62 -1.55 3.10
C ARG A 25 -14.82 -3.03 3.43
N ALA A 26 -15.05 -3.86 2.43
CA ALA A 26 -15.24 -5.30 2.61
C ALA A 26 -13.99 -5.97 3.16
N LYS A 27 -12.80 -5.65 2.62
CA LYS A 27 -11.51 -6.16 3.09
C LYS A 27 -11.18 -5.73 4.51
N VAL A 28 -11.39 -4.45 4.84
CA VAL A 28 -11.21 -3.94 6.20
C VAL A 28 -12.15 -4.64 7.19
N ALA A 29 -13.42 -4.83 6.82
CA ALA A 29 -14.36 -5.55 7.67
C ALA A 29 -13.97 -7.03 7.87
N ALA A 30 -13.47 -7.69 6.82
CA ALA A 30 -12.97 -9.07 6.89
C ALA A 30 -11.74 -9.21 7.80
N SER A 31 -10.94 -8.14 7.95
CA SER A 31 -9.81 -8.06 8.87
C SER A 31 -10.20 -7.70 10.32
N ASN A 32 -11.49 -7.71 10.66
CA ASN A 32 -12.05 -7.27 11.95
C ASN A 32 -11.88 -5.75 12.23
N GLY A 33 -11.83 -4.93 11.18
CA GLY A 33 -11.71 -3.48 11.27
C GLY A 33 -10.37 -2.95 10.77
N PRO A 34 -10.15 -1.62 10.86
CA PRO A 34 -8.88 -1.03 10.46
C PRO A 34 -7.74 -1.56 11.34
N PRO A 35 -6.55 -1.78 10.78
CA PRO A 35 -5.39 -2.25 11.54
C PRO A 35 -5.00 -1.24 12.61
N ASP A 36 -4.49 -1.74 13.74
CA ASP A 36 -3.96 -0.92 14.84
C ASP A 36 -2.52 -0.47 14.56
N CYS A 37 -2.28 0.06 13.35
CA CYS A 37 -0.99 0.59 12.94
C CYS A 37 -1.12 1.79 12.01
N ALA A 38 0.01 2.46 11.75
CA ALA A 38 0.01 3.58 10.82
C ALA A 38 -0.28 3.09 9.39
N MET A 39 -1.19 3.79 8.70
CA MET A 39 -1.59 3.47 7.34
C MET A 39 -1.36 4.66 6.41
N HIS A 40 -1.14 4.36 5.13
CA HIS A 40 -1.19 5.33 4.05
C HIS A 40 -2.01 4.76 2.88
N LEU A 41 -2.84 5.60 2.27
CA LEU A 41 -3.72 5.21 1.17
C LEU A 41 -3.40 6.03 -0.07
N TRP A 42 -3.20 5.33 -1.18
CA TRP A 42 -3.20 5.93 -2.51
C TRP A 42 -4.51 5.60 -3.21
N PRO A 43 -5.32 6.59 -3.60
CA PRO A 43 -6.65 6.35 -4.19
C PRO A 43 -6.59 5.66 -5.57
N ASP A 44 -5.45 5.77 -6.25
CA ASP A 44 -5.22 5.20 -7.58
C ASP A 44 -3.75 4.83 -7.78
N GLU A 45 -3.48 4.02 -8.80
CA GLU A 45 -2.13 3.57 -9.15
C GLU A 45 -1.20 4.72 -9.53
N MET A 46 -1.70 5.76 -10.21
CA MET A 46 -0.90 6.91 -10.61
C MET A 46 -0.31 7.61 -9.40
N SER A 47 -1.13 7.86 -8.37
CA SER A 47 -0.66 8.47 -7.11
C SER A 47 0.36 7.60 -6.37
N ALA A 48 0.18 6.27 -6.39
CA ALA A 48 1.12 5.32 -5.80
C ALA A 48 2.48 5.34 -6.53
N VAL A 49 2.47 5.35 -7.87
CA VAL A 49 3.69 5.43 -8.69
C VAL A 49 4.40 6.77 -8.50
N LEU A 50 3.66 7.88 -8.52
CA LEU A 50 4.24 9.22 -8.32
C LEU A 50 4.96 9.33 -6.97
N ASP A 51 4.37 8.84 -5.89
CA ASP A 51 5.02 8.84 -4.58
C ASP A 51 6.17 7.84 -4.49
N PHE A 52 6.07 6.67 -5.13
CA PHE A 52 7.16 5.69 -5.21
C PHE A 52 8.42 6.27 -5.89
N GLU A 53 8.25 7.04 -6.95
CA GLU A 53 9.31 7.71 -7.71
C GLU A 53 9.86 8.95 -6.99
N ASN A 54 9.10 9.52 -6.06
CA ASN A 54 9.51 10.67 -5.27
C ASN A 54 10.44 10.26 -4.11
N ASP A 55 11.75 10.29 -4.34
CA ASP A 55 12.78 10.01 -3.32
C ASP A 55 12.68 10.87 -2.05
N ARG A 56 11.98 12.01 -2.11
CA ARG A 56 11.78 12.92 -0.97
C ARG A 56 10.48 12.67 -0.23
N PHE A 57 9.67 11.70 -0.66
CA PHE A 57 8.43 11.39 0.00
C PHE A 57 8.70 11.01 1.47
N PRO A 58 8.00 11.62 2.45
CA PRO A 58 8.33 11.46 3.86
C PRO A 58 8.32 10.00 4.34
N LEU A 59 7.45 9.15 3.79
CA LEU A 59 7.34 7.75 4.18
C LEU A 59 8.55 6.90 3.76
N TRP A 60 9.39 7.38 2.84
CA TRP A 60 10.62 6.68 2.43
C TRP A 60 11.84 7.06 3.27
N GLN A 61 11.73 8.10 4.10
CA GLN A 61 12.88 8.61 4.85
C GLN A 61 13.21 7.74 6.07
N GLY A 62 14.48 7.73 6.47
CA GLY A 62 14.95 6.96 7.63
C GLY A 62 14.69 5.45 7.48
N PRO A 63 13.96 4.79 8.40
CA PRO A 63 13.61 3.38 8.27
C PRO A 63 12.54 3.08 7.19
N GLY A 64 12.06 4.10 6.48
CA GLY A 64 11.00 4.04 5.47
C GLY A 64 11.30 3.23 4.21
N TRP A 65 12.54 2.77 4.00
CA TRP A 65 12.90 1.94 2.86
C TRP A 65 12.09 0.63 2.78
N LYS A 66 11.67 0.07 3.93
CA LYS A 66 10.84 -1.14 3.96
C LYS A 66 9.45 -0.88 3.39
N ALA A 67 8.88 0.28 3.69
CA ALA A 67 7.60 0.70 3.12
C ALA A 67 7.73 0.90 1.60
N ARG A 68 8.85 1.48 1.14
CA ARG A 68 9.12 1.67 -0.30
C ARG A 68 9.25 0.35 -1.03
N LEU A 69 9.95 -0.62 -0.42
CA LEU A 69 10.08 -1.97 -0.95
C LEU A 69 8.72 -2.66 -1.06
N ALA A 70 7.90 -2.60 -0.01
CA ALA A 70 6.57 -3.19 0.00
C ALA A 70 5.67 -2.61 -1.10
N LEU A 71 5.73 -1.29 -1.35
CA LEU A 71 4.99 -0.67 -2.45
C LEU A 71 5.49 -1.17 -3.81
N ARG A 72 6.81 -1.28 -4.00
CA ARG A 72 7.39 -1.82 -5.23
C ARG A 72 6.90 -3.25 -5.51
N GLU A 73 6.96 -4.11 -4.51
CA GLU A 73 6.52 -5.50 -4.63
C GLU A 73 5.05 -5.58 -5.02
N GLN A 74 4.20 -4.74 -4.41
CA GLN A 74 2.79 -4.71 -4.73
C GLN A 74 2.50 -4.15 -6.14
N LEU A 75 3.21 -3.11 -6.60
CA LEU A 75 3.05 -2.59 -7.96
C LEU A 75 3.40 -3.68 -9.01
N ILE A 76 4.47 -4.44 -8.78
CA ILE A 76 4.86 -5.57 -9.65
C ILE A 76 3.79 -6.66 -9.64
N ALA A 77 3.28 -7.02 -8.46
CA ALA A 77 2.23 -8.04 -8.34
C ALA A 77 0.95 -7.62 -9.05
N THR A 78 0.59 -6.35 -9.01
CA THR A 78 -0.58 -5.80 -9.72
C THR A 78 -0.37 -5.82 -11.23
N GLU A 79 0.79 -5.41 -11.74
CA GLU A 79 1.12 -5.47 -13.16
C GLU A 79 0.98 -6.90 -13.69
N ALA A 80 1.53 -7.89 -12.97
CA ALA A 80 1.41 -9.30 -13.31
C ALA A 80 -0.04 -9.83 -13.34
N LEU A 81 -0.96 -9.23 -12.59
CA LEU A 81 -2.39 -9.56 -12.63
C LEU A 81 -3.10 -8.90 -13.82
N ALA A 82 -2.61 -7.76 -14.31
CA ALA A 82 -3.18 -7.05 -15.45
C ALA A 82 -2.80 -7.68 -16.81
N ASP A 83 -1.64 -8.34 -16.86
CA ASP A 83 -1.14 -9.05 -18.06
C ASP A 83 -1.68 -10.49 -18.21
N GLY A 84 -2.53 -10.95 -17.28
CA GLY A 84 -3.01 -12.33 -17.17
C GLY A 84 -4.39 -12.63 -17.75
#